data_AF-A0A848YGW5-F1
#
_entry.id   AF-A0A848YGW5-F1
#
_cell.length_a   1.000
_cell.length_b   1.000
_cell.length_c   1.000
_cell.angle_alpha   90.00
_cell.angle_beta   90.00
_cell.angle_gamma   90.00
#
_symmetry.space_group_name_H-M   'P 1'
#
loop_
_entity.id
_entity.type
_entity.pdbx_description
1 polymer ?
#
loop_
_entity_poly.entity_id
_entity_poly.type
_entity_poly.pdbx_seq_one_letter_code
_entity_poly.pdbx_strand_id
1 'polypeptide(L)'
;MTASDWTMQRLADLLDAPVDRPDIMETTALGAAYLAGLQVGVYPEPDAFAKLWSLEKRFAPEMAEDVRTQKYAGWKDAVRRTLSAS
;
A
#
# COMPACT_ATOMS: atom_id res chain seq x y z
N MET A 1 -7.51 -2.44 6.83
CA MET A 1 -6.47 -3.36 6.30
C MET A 1 -5.07 -2.81 6.53
N THR A 2 -4.74 -1.62 6.01
CA THR A 2 -3.42 -1.00 6.10
C THR A 2 -3.01 -0.59 7.53
N ALA A 3 -3.96 -0.43 8.45
CA ALA A 3 -3.69 -0.19 9.87
C ALA A 3 -3.00 -1.36 10.58
N SER A 4 -3.03 -2.57 10.02
CA SER A 4 -2.38 -3.75 10.61
C SER A 4 -0.89 -3.80 10.21
N ASP A 5 -0.01 -3.56 11.18
CA ASP A 5 1.44 -3.68 11.00
C ASP A 5 1.86 -5.05 10.50
N TRP A 6 1.26 -6.12 11.05
CA TRP A 6 1.54 -7.48 10.62
C TRP A 6 1.20 -7.69 9.13
N THR A 7 0.08 -7.12 8.67
CA THR A 7 -0.34 -7.24 7.27
C THR A 7 0.59 -6.45 6.35
N MET A 8 1.00 -5.24 6.75
CA MET A 8 1.92 -4.41 5.95
C MET A 8 3.33 -5.00 5.90
N GLN A 9 3.83 -5.56 7.01
CA GLN A 9 5.09 -6.27 7.02
C GLN A 9 5.02 -7.50 6.10
N ARG A 10 3.95 -8.30 6.20
CA ARG A 10 3.77 -9.46 5.33
C ARG A 10 3.70 -9.09 3.86
N LEU A 11 3.10 -7.94 3.53
CA LEU A 11 3.06 -7.40 2.18
C LEU A 11 4.45 -7.02 1.68
N ALA A 12 5.21 -6.22 2.46
CA ALA A 12 6.57 -5.81 2.12
C ALA A 12 7.50 -7.02 1.92
N ASP A 13 7.42 -7.99 2.83
CA ASP A 13 8.17 -9.24 2.79
C ASP A 13 7.92 -10.04 1.49
N LEU A 14 6.65 -10.19 1.09
CA LEU A 14 6.28 -10.99 -0.08
C LEU A 14 6.56 -10.25 -1.39
N LEU A 15 6.45 -8.91 -1.40
CA LEU A 15 6.76 -8.08 -2.56
C LEU A 15 8.27 -7.90 -2.78
N ASP A 16 9.10 -8.14 -1.76
CA ASP A 16 10.52 -7.74 -1.76
C ASP A 16 10.72 -6.25 -2.03
N ALA A 17 9.80 -5.42 -1.56
CA ALA A 17 9.79 -3.98 -1.79
C ALA A 17 9.28 -3.24 -0.56
N PRO A 18 9.73 -1.99 -0.33
CA PRO A 18 9.23 -1.19 0.77
C PRO A 18 7.75 -0.84 0.60
N VAL A 19 7.03 -0.79 1.71
CA VAL A 19 5.63 -0.33 1.77
C VAL A 19 5.54 0.90 2.67
N ASP A 20 5.04 2.00 2.13
CA ASP A 20 4.84 3.25 2.86
C ASP A 20 3.39 3.40 3.31
N ARG A 21 3.18 3.62 4.61
CA ARG A 21 1.88 3.94 5.19
C ARG A 21 1.84 5.42 5.59
N PRO A 22 0.87 6.20 5.07
CA PRO A 22 0.72 7.61 5.44
C PRO A 22 0.11 7.77 6.83
N ASP A 23 0.27 8.96 7.44
CA ASP A 23 -0.43 9.32 8.68
C ASP A 23 -1.96 9.38 8.48
N ILE A 24 -2.40 9.94 7.35
CA ILE A 24 -3.83 10.02 7.01
C ILE A 24 -4.23 8.79 6.21
N MET A 25 -4.99 7.90 6.84
CA MET A 25 -5.42 6.63 6.24
C MET A 25 -6.57 6.78 5.24
N GLU A 26 -7.44 7.77 5.45
CA GLU A 26 -8.61 8.04 4.60
C GLU A 26 -8.23 8.93 3.39
N THR A 27 -7.22 8.51 2.63
CA THR A 27 -6.67 9.26 1.49
C THR A 27 -7.69 9.51 0.38
N THR A 28 -8.67 8.61 0.22
CA THR A 28 -9.79 8.77 -0.73
C THR A 28 -10.65 9.99 -0.37
N ALA A 29 -11.06 10.10 0.90
CA ALA A 29 -11.88 11.22 1.37
C ALA A 29 -11.07 12.53 1.33
N LEU A 30 -9.79 12.47 1.75
CA LEU A 30 -8.86 13.59 1.66
C LEU A 30 -8.74 14.10 0.21
N GLY A 31 -8.57 13.20 -0.76
CA GLY A 31 -8.47 13.56 -2.18
C GLY A 31 -9.73 14.23 -2.72
N ALA A 32 -10.91 13.71 -2.39
CA ALA A 32 -12.18 14.31 -2.79
C ALA A 32 -12.37 15.72 -2.18
N ALA A 33 -12.06 15.87 -0.90
CA ALA A 33 -12.12 17.17 -0.21
C ALA A 33 -11.11 18.16 -0.79
N TYR A 34 -9.89 17.70 -1.13
CA TYR A 34 -8.87 18.51 -1.76
C TYR A 34 -9.34 19.05 -3.11
N LEU A 35 -9.85 18.19 -3.99
CA LEU A 35 -10.33 18.61 -5.31
C LEU A 35 -11.48 19.62 -5.22
N ALA A 36 -12.44 19.40 -4.31
CA ALA A 36 -13.53 20.34 -4.09
C ALA A 36 -13.03 21.70 -3.60
N GLY A 37 -12.12 21.72 -2.62
CA GLY A 37 -11.57 22.97 -2.09
C GLY A 37 -10.60 23.67 -3.04
N LEU A 38 -9.89 22.93 -3.91
CA LEU A 38 -9.08 23.51 -4.98
C LEU A 38 -9.97 24.27 -5.98
N GLN A 39 -11.08 23.67 -6.40
CA GLN A 39 -12.02 24.29 -7.35
C GLN A 39 -12.61 25.62 -6.85
N VAL A 40 -12.82 25.76 -5.53
CA VAL A 40 -13.37 27.00 -4.92
C VAL A 40 -12.28 27.93 -4.37
N GLY A 41 -11.00 27.63 -4.62
CA GLY A 41 -9.86 28.48 -4.21
C GLY A 41 -9.55 28.47 -2.71
N VAL A 42 -10.00 27.47 -1.97
CA VAL A 42 -9.75 27.29 -0.53
C VAL A 42 -8.45 26.53 -0.27
N TYR A 43 -8.10 25.57 -1.12
CA TYR A 43 -6.89 24.76 -1.00
C TYR A 43 -5.80 25.16 -2.01
N PRO A 44 -4.52 24.90 -1.69
CA PRO A 44 -3.40 25.32 -2.53
C PRO A 44 -3.25 24.45 -3.78
N GLU A 45 -2.44 24.93 -4.73
CA GLU A 45 -2.05 24.19 -5.93
C GLU A 45 -1.45 22.79 -5.62
N PRO A 46 -1.55 21.82 -6.54
CA PRO A 46 -1.16 20.42 -6.30
C PRO A 46 0.25 20.22 -5.74
N ASP A 47 1.24 20.96 -6.24
CA ASP A 47 2.63 20.86 -5.79
C ASP A 47 2.81 21.28 -4.33
N ALA A 48 1.99 22.23 -3.85
CA ALA A 48 2.00 22.64 -2.46
C ALA A 48 1.21 21.67 -1.58
N PHE A 49 0.10 21.13 -2.07
CA PHE A 49 -0.67 20.11 -1.37
C PHE A 49 0.12 18.80 -1.19
N ALA A 50 0.86 18.37 -2.21
CA ALA A 50 1.68 17.16 -2.15
C ALA A 50 2.72 17.18 -1.01
N LYS A 51 3.21 18.37 -0.63
CA LYS A 51 4.15 18.56 0.50
C LYS A 51 3.51 18.32 1.86
N LEU A 52 2.17 18.29 1.95
CA LEU A 52 1.44 17.98 3.18
C LEU A 52 1.35 16.49 3.44
N TRP A 53 1.69 15.64 2.46
CA TRP A 53 1.77 14.21 2.68
C TRP A 53 2.88 13.90 3.68
N SER A 54 2.57 13.08 4.68
CA SER A 54 3.50 12.64 5.69
C SER A 54 3.45 11.13 5.85
N LEU A 55 4.65 10.55 6.01
CA LEU A 55 4.87 9.14 6.22
C LEU A 55 4.73 8.82 7.71
N GLU A 56 3.83 7.90 8.05
CA GLU A 56 3.75 7.35 9.41
C GLU A 56 4.83 6.28 9.59
N LYS A 57 4.87 5.31 8.66
CA LYS A 57 5.79 4.17 8.75
C LYS A 57 6.15 3.61 7.38
N ARG A 58 7.43 3.29 7.22
CA ARG A 58 7.95 2.49 6.10
C ARG A 58 8.28 1.08 6.59
N PHE A 59 7.67 0.08 5.97
CA PHE A 59 7.95 -1.33 6.19
C PHE A 59 8.98 -1.78 5.16
N ALA A 60 10.16 -2.25 5.61
CA ALA A 60 11.18 -2.81 4.74
C ALA A 60 11.04 -4.35 4.69
N PRO A 61 11.43 -5.02 3.59
CA PRO A 61 11.42 -6.48 3.54
C PRO A 61 12.37 -7.09 4.59
N GLU A 62 11.87 -8.02 5.39
CA GLU A 62 12.67 -8.73 6.41
C GLU A 62 12.69 -10.26 6.17
N MET A 63 11.91 -10.74 5.22
CA MET A 63 11.81 -12.17 4.90
C MET A 63 12.97 -12.67 4.03
N ALA A 64 13.57 -13.78 4.46
CA ALA A 64 14.57 -14.49 3.67
C ALA A 64 14.02 -14.96 2.31
N GLU A 65 14.86 -14.90 1.27
CA GLU A 65 14.47 -15.19 -0.10
C GLU A 65 13.94 -16.61 -0.31
N ASP A 66 14.52 -17.60 0.37
CA ASP A 66 14.09 -19.00 0.32
C ASP A 66 12.67 -19.18 0.87
N VAL A 67 12.39 -18.58 2.02
CA VAL A 67 11.07 -18.56 2.66
C VAL A 67 10.05 -17.85 1.77
N ARG A 68 10.40 -16.70 1.20
CA ARG A 68 9.55 -15.96 0.25
C ARG A 68 9.23 -16.81 -0.97
N THR A 69 10.24 -17.42 -1.57
CA THR A 69 10.12 -18.25 -2.77
C THR A 69 9.21 -19.45 -2.52
N GLN A 70 9.37 -20.12 -1.38
CA GLN A 70 8.51 -21.24 -0.98
C GLN A 70 7.04 -20.80 -0.83
N LYS A 71 6.79 -19.67 -0.13
CA LYS A 71 5.44 -19.14 0.07
C LYS A 71 4.78 -18.75 -1.25
N TYR A 72 5.52 -18.08 -2.13
CA TYR A 72 5.00 -17.67 -3.43
C TYR A 72 4.73 -18.87 -4.35
N ALA A 73 5.58 -19.91 -4.31
CA ALA A 73 5.32 -21.16 -5.02
C ALA A 73 4.03 -21.84 -4.52
N GLY A 74 3.81 -21.90 -3.20
CA GLY A 74 2.58 -22.43 -2.62
C GLY A 74 1.34 -21.63 -3.04
N TRP A 75 1.42 -20.30 -3.07
CA TRP A 75 0.35 -19.44 -3.58
C TRP A 75 0.03 -19.73 -5.05
N LYS A 76 1.05 -19.82 -5.92
CA LYS A 76 0.84 -20.15 -7.35
C LYS A 76 0.18 -21.51 -7.54
N ASP A 77 0.56 -22.53 -6.77
CA ASP A 77 -0.09 -23.84 -6.84
C ASP A 77 -1.56 -23.77 -6.37
N ALA A 78 -1.84 -23.03 -5.29
CA ALA A 78 -3.21 -22.82 -4.83
C ALA A 78 -4.08 -22.12 -5.89
N VAL A 79 -3.58 -21.03 -6.49
CA VAL A 79 -4.26 -20.32 -7.58
C VAL A 79 -4.52 -21.28 -8.75
N ARG A 80 -3.51 -22.04 -9.18
CA ARG A 80 -3.64 -23.03 -10.26
C ARG A 80 -4.76 -24.03 -9.99
N ARG A 81 -4.93 -24.50 -8.76
CA ARG A 81 -5.99 -25.45 -8.37
C ARG A 81 -7.39 -24.82 -8.31
N THR A 82 -7.49 -23.50 -8.14
CA THR A 82 -8.77 -22.78 -8.13
C THR A 82 -9.25 -22.35 -9.51
N LEU A 83 -8.37 -22.34 -10.51
CA LEU A 83 -8.74 -22.03 -11.88
C LEU A 83 -9.46 -23.25 -12.50
N SER A 84 -10.59 -23.00 -13.16
CA SER A 84 -11.24 -24.02 -13.97
C SER A 84 -10.41 -24.29 -15.23
N ALA A 85 -10.33 -25.54 -15.65
CA ALA A 85 -9.81 -25.87 -16.96
C ALA A 85 -10.72 -25.20 -18.00
N SER A 86 -10.17 -24.25 -18.75
CA SER A 86 -10.79 -23.74 -19.98
C SER A 86 -10.52 -24.71 -21.13
#